data_AF-A0A396J017-F1
#
_entry.id   AF-A0A396J017-F1
#
_cell.length_a   1.000
_cell.length_b   1.000
_cell.length_c   1.000
_cell.angle_alpha   90.00
_cell.angle_beta   90.00
_cell.angle_gamma   90.00
#
_symmetry.space_group_name_H-M   'P 1'
#
loop_
_entity.id
_entity.type
_entity.pdbx_description
1 polymer ?
#
loop_
_entity_poly.entity_id
_entity_poly.type
_entity_poly.pdbx_seq_one_letter_code
_entity_poly.pdbx_strand_id
1 'polypeptide(L)'
;MEEILTLPVQDPPCAEFSAETINLLNLEGGRQGGDDIALIPFARVDDFVKEESSNPTCPANFRVESRRKRASGSVAKPRVDGYLEYTLYWCSYGPEDYRESERVNRV
;
A
#
# COMPACT_ATOMS: atom_id res chain seq x y z
N MET A 1 -14.96 7.70 -3.13
CA MET A 1 -14.14 8.03 -1.92
C MET A 1 -14.89 7.69 -0.64
N GLU A 2 -16.20 7.96 -0.52
CA GLU A 2 -16.98 7.53 0.66
C GLU A 2 -17.05 6.00 0.83
N GLU A 3 -17.01 5.25 -0.28
CA GLU A 3 -17.06 3.78 -0.28
C GLU A 3 -15.86 3.13 0.43
N ILE A 4 -14.68 3.74 0.36
CA ILE A 4 -13.49 3.28 1.11
C ILE A 4 -13.77 3.28 2.61
N LEU A 5 -14.53 4.27 3.11
CA LEU A 5 -14.87 4.39 4.53
C LEU A 5 -15.89 3.33 4.99
N THR A 6 -16.51 2.62 4.05
CA THR A 6 -17.45 1.51 4.36
C THR A 6 -16.76 0.15 4.41
N LEU A 7 -15.50 0.06 3.95
CA LEU A 7 -14.76 -1.20 3.92
C LEU A 7 -14.45 -1.69 5.34
N PRO A 8 -14.49 -3.02 5.58
CA PRO A 8 -14.08 -3.58 6.85
C PRO A 8 -12.56 -3.49 7.03
N VAL A 9 -12.13 -3.10 8.23
CA VAL A 9 -10.71 -3.20 8.61
C VAL A 9 -10.37 -4.67 8.84
N GLN A 10 -9.35 -5.15 8.15
CA GLN A 10 -8.84 -6.51 8.24
C GLN A 10 -7.60 -6.50 9.14
N ASP A 11 -7.70 -7.19 10.29
CA ASP A 11 -6.60 -7.36 11.24
C ASP A 11 -6.32 -8.87 11.43
N PRO A 12 -5.57 -9.50 10.51
CA PRO A 12 -5.24 -10.91 10.62
C PRO A 12 -4.50 -11.18 11.95
N PRO A 13 -4.85 -12.25 12.69
CA PRO A 13 -4.19 -12.58 13.96
C PRO A 13 -2.74 -13.07 13.77
N CYS A 14 -2.37 -13.47 12.55
CA CYS A 14 -1.01 -13.83 12.20
C CYS A 14 -0.13 -12.58 12.15
N ALA A 15 1.09 -12.65 12.68
CA ALA A 15 2.06 -11.57 12.61
C ALA A 15 2.59 -11.33 11.18
N GLU A 16 2.48 -12.34 10.32
CA GLU A 16 2.96 -12.33 8.94
C GLU A 16 1.73 -12.46 8.02
N PHE A 17 1.48 -11.43 7.21
CA PHE A 17 0.39 -11.41 6.24
C PHE A 17 0.76 -10.54 5.04
N SER A 18 0.26 -10.89 3.87
CA SER A 18 0.57 -10.29 2.58
C SER A 18 -0.70 -10.06 1.76
N ALA A 19 -0.55 -9.50 0.56
CA ALA A 19 -1.65 -9.29 -0.38
C ALA A 19 -2.42 -10.59 -0.71
N GLU A 20 -1.74 -11.75 -0.66
CA GLU A 20 -2.33 -13.06 -0.93
C GLU A 20 -3.28 -13.54 0.19
N THR A 21 -3.13 -13.00 1.40
CA THR A 21 -3.84 -13.47 2.60
C THR A 21 -4.95 -12.52 3.06
N ILE A 22 -5.00 -11.31 2.49
CA ILE A 22 -6.03 -10.31 2.76
C ILE A 22 -7.07 -10.31 1.65
N ASN A 23 -8.31 -9.96 1.99
CA ASN A 23 -9.39 -9.88 1.02
C ASN A 23 -9.34 -8.50 0.34
N LEU A 24 -8.79 -8.45 -0.87
CA LEU A 24 -8.89 -7.26 -1.71
C LEU A 24 -10.32 -7.14 -2.24
N LEU A 25 -10.89 -5.94 -2.10
CA LEU A 25 -12.24 -5.63 -2.54
C LEU A 25 -12.14 -4.65 -3.72
N ASN A 26 -12.72 -5.03 -4.86
CA ASN A 26 -12.79 -4.14 -6.00
C ASN A 26 -13.76 -3.01 -5.68
N LEU A 27 -13.24 -1.79 -5.61
CA LEU A 27 -14.05 -0.58 -5.46
C LEU A 27 -14.21 0.08 -6.81
N GLU A 28 -15.44 0.10 -7.33
CA GLU A 28 -15.73 0.68 -8.63
C GLU A 28 -15.27 2.15 -8.70
N GLY A 29 -14.40 2.43 -9.67
CA GLY A 29 -13.71 3.70 -9.80
C GLY A 29 -13.70 4.18 -11.24
N GLY A 30 -14.26 5.37 -11.47
CA GLY A 30 -14.07 6.16 -12.69
C GLY A 30 -14.23 5.40 -14.03
N ARG A 31 -13.54 5.88 -15.08
CA ARG A 31 -13.64 5.32 -16.44
C ARG A 31 -12.77 4.09 -16.70
N GLN A 32 -11.91 3.69 -15.76
CA GLN A 32 -10.89 2.65 -15.96
C GLN A 32 -11.17 1.31 -15.27
N GLY A 33 -12.32 1.17 -14.60
CA GLY A 33 -12.57 0.01 -13.74
C GLY A 33 -11.92 0.23 -12.38
N GLY A 34 -12.56 -0.29 -11.34
CA GLY A 34 -12.20 -0.04 -9.96
C GLY A 34 -10.80 -0.50 -9.55
N ASP A 35 -10.35 -0.01 -8.40
CA ASP A 35 -9.12 -0.45 -7.75
C ASP A 35 -9.43 -1.55 -6.73
N ASP A 36 -8.57 -2.56 -6.65
CA ASP A 36 -8.61 -3.58 -5.62
C ASP A 36 -7.99 -3.04 -4.32
N ILE A 37 -8.81 -2.89 -3.28
CA ILE A 37 -8.45 -2.19 -2.04
C ILE A 37 -8.76 -3.06 -0.82
N ALA A 38 -7.86 -3.04 0.16
CA ALA A 38 -8.09 -3.58 1.50
C ALA A 38 -7.69 -2.55 2.56
N LEU A 39 -8.38 -2.57 3.70
CA LEU A 39 -8.03 -1.76 4.86
C LEU A 39 -7.36 -2.62 5.92
N ILE A 40 -6.23 -2.16 6.46
CA ILE A 40 -5.51 -2.79 7.58
C ILE A 40 -5.22 -1.74 8.66
N PRO A 41 -5.05 -2.13 9.93
CA PRO A 41 -4.63 -1.20 10.97
C PRO A 41 -3.25 -0.62 10.66
N PHE A 42 -3.06 0.68 10.88
CA PHE A 42 -1.78 1.36 10.63
C PHE A 42 -0.60 0.70 11.38
N ALA A 43 -0.83 0.21 12.60
CA ALA A 43 0.17 -0.48 13.41
C ALA A 43 0.68 -1.79 12.77
N ARG A 44 -0.04 -2.33 11.79
CA ARG A 44 0.28 -3.59 11.09
C ARG A 44 0.93 -3.37 9.72
N VAL A 45 1.19 -2.11 9.33
CA VAL A 45 1.81 -1.81 8.03
C VAL A 45 3.22 -2.42 7.91
N ASP A 46 4.00 -2.40 8.99
CA ASP A 46 5.36 -2.96 8.98
C ASP A 46 5.34 -4.49 8.81
N ASP A 47 4.39 -5.18 9.44
CA ASP A 47 4.16 -6.61 9.28
C ASP A 47 3.85 -6.96 7.82
N PHE A 48 2.93 -6.19 7.21
CA PHE A 48 2.55 -6.36 5.80
C PHE A 48 3.75 -6.16 4.87
N VAL A 49 4.47 -5.04 5.02
CA VAL A 49 5.63 -4.71 4.20
C VAL A 49 6.71 -5.79 4.32
N LYS A 50 6.98 -6.28 5.53
CA LYS A 50 7.99 -7.30 5.76
C LYS A 50 7.66 -8.61 5.06
N GLU A 51 6.42 -9.07 5.14
CA GLU A 51 6.00 -10.32 4.52
C GLU A 51 5.94 -10.20 2.99
N GLU A 52 5.37 -9.11 2.48
CA GLU A 52 5.29 -8.84 1.05
C GLU A 52 6.69 -8.73 0.42
N SER A 53 7.65 -8.11 1.13
CA SER A 53 9.05 -8.05 0.69
C SER A 53 9.78 -9.41 0.77
N SER A 54 9.32 -10.33 1.61
CA SER A 54 9.94 -11.64 1.81
C SER A 54 9.37 -12.72 0.88
N ASN A 55 8.33 -12.41 0.10
CA ASN A 55 7.73 -13.33 -0.86
C ASN A 55 8.76 -13.78 -1.92
N PRO A 56 9.18 -15.06 -1.96
CA PRO A 56 10.22 -15.52 -2.87
C PRO A 56 9.76 -15.53 -4.34
N THR A 57 8.45 -15.53 -4.59
CA THR A 57 7.89 -15.55 -5.95
C THR A 57 7.83 -14.16 -6.57
N CYS A 58 7.71 -13.13 -5.74
CA CYS A 58 7.57 -11.74 -6.17
C CYS A 58 8.02 -10.78 -5.05
N PRO A 59 9.34 -10.64 -4.82
CA PRO A 59 9.84 -9.89 -3.68
C PRO A 59 9.62 -8.39 -3.86
N ALA A 60 8.63 -7.83 -3.14
CA ALA A 60 8.31 -6.42 -3.22
C ALA A 60 9.40 -5.52 -2.60
N ASN A 61 9.83 -4.47 -3.29
CA ASN A 61 10.70 -3.44 -2.72
C ASN A 61 9.91 -2.15 -2.48
N PHE A 62 9.74 -1.78 -1.20
CA PHE A 62 8.99 -0.59 -0.81
C PHE A 62 9.91 0.61 -0.60
N ARG A 63 9.60 1.70 -1.30
CA ARG A 63 10.15 3.03 -1.06
C ARG A 63 9.15 3.86 -0.26
N VAL A 64 9.57 4.35 0.89
CA VAL A 64 8.71 5.14 1.78
C VAL A 64 8.93 6.62 1.53
N GLU A 65 7.85 7.33 1.21
CA GLU A 65 7.80 8.80 1.13
C GLU A 65 6.86 9.33 2.21
N SER A 66 7.24 10.39 2.91
CA SER A 66 6.35 11.04 3.88
C SER A 66 6.19 12.51 3.53
N ARG A 67 4.96 12.94 3.24
CA ARG A 67 4.65 14.35 2.99
C ARG A 67 4.15 15.01 4.26
N ARG A 68 4.68 16.20 4.53
CA ARG A 68 4.25 17.03 5.65
C ARG A 68 3.76 18.38 5.13
N LYS A 69 2.57 18.81 5.56
CA LYS A 69 1.97 20.07 5.12
C LYS A 69 1.96 21.08 6.26
N ARG A 70 2.60 22.24 6.06
CA ARG A 70 2.47 23.37 6.99
C ARG A 70 1.15 24.11 6.75
N ALA A 71 0.53 24.58 7.82
CA ALA A 71 -0.55 25.55 7.72
C ALA A 71 -0.02 26.85 7.08
N SER A 72 -0.79 27.45 6.16
CA SER A 72 -0.44 28.71 5.52
C SER A 72 -0.26 29.81 6.57
N GLY A 73 0.87 30.53 6.52
CA GLY A 73 1.18 31.62 7.46
C GLY A 73 1.91 31.21 8.75
N SER A 74 2.17 29.93 8.99
CA SER A 74 2.89 29.47 10.17
C SER A 74 4.41 29.71 10.09
N VAL A 75 4.96 30.57 10.97
CA VAL A 75 6.42 30.83 11.12
C VAL A 75 7.08 29.85 12.12
N ALA A 76 6.29 29.07 12.87
CA ALA A 76 6.79 28.17 13.90
C ALA A 76 7.63 27.02 13.31
N LYS A 77 8.71 26.63 14.01
CA LYS A 77 9.47 25.42 13.71
C LYS A 77 8.52 24.21 13.80
N PRO A 78 8.49 23.32 12.80
CA PRO A 78 7.59 22.18 12.81
C PRO A 78 7.85 21.31 14.03
N ARG A 79 6.78 20.97 14.78
CA ARG A 79 6.86 19.85 15.74
C ARG A 79 7.00 18.54 14.95
N VAL A 80 7.68 17.56 15.53
CA VAL A 80 7.95 16.24 14.90
C VAL A 80 6.65 15.54 14.45
N ASP A 81 5.57 15.80 15.17
CA ASP A 81 4.23 15.22 15.08
C ASP A 81 3.18 16.14 14.44
N GLY A 82 3.49 17.43 14.20
CA GLY A 82 2.44 18.44 13.98
C GLY A 82 1.84 18.54 12.56
N TYR A 83 2.36 17.82 11.56
CA TYR A 83 2.09 18.14 10.15
C TYR A 83 2.12 16.95 9.16
N LEU A 84 2.03 15.69 9.59
CA LEU A 84 2.02 14.55 8.64
C LEU A 84 0.71 14.56 7.83
N GLU A 85 0.83 14.68 6.51
CA GLU A 85 -0.31 14.62 5.58
C GLU A 85 -0.52 13.18 5.12
N TYR A 86 0.55 12.50 4.70
CA TYR A 86 0.54 11.07 4.38
C TYR A 86 1.94 10.46 4.48
N THR A 87 1.96 9.14 4.65
CA THR A 87 3.12 8.29 4.34
C THR A 87 2.69 7.34 3.22
N LEU A 88 3.45 7.34 2.13
CA LEU A 88 3.20 6.58 0.93
C LEU A 88 4.28 5.52 0.74
N TYR A 89 3.87 4.27 0.62
CA TYR A 89 4.75 3.13 0.36
C TYR A 89 4.64 2.77 -1.12
N TRP A 90 5.68 3.10 -1.90
CA TRP A 90 5.76 2.77 -3.31
C TRP A 90 6.44 1.43 -3.49
N CYS A 91 5.71 0.43 -3.95
CA CYS A 91 6.29 -0.81 -4.44
C CYS A 91 6.73 -0.62 -5.90
N SER A 92 7.94 -1.07 -6.28
CA SER A 92 8.43 -0.99 -7.67
C SER A 92 7.62 -1.85 -8.67
N TYR A 93 6.75 -2.72 -8.17
CA TYR A 93 5.77 -3.48 -8.95
C TYR A 93 4.45 -2.70 -9.05
N GLY A 94 4.49 -1.45 -9.53
CA GLY A 94 3.26 -0.67 -9.77
C GLY A 94 2.25 -1.43 -10.65
N PRO A 95 1.05 -0.87 -10.92
CA PRO A 95 -0.06 -1.59 -11.58
C PRO A 95 0.29 -2.24 -12.94
N GLU A 96 1.39 -1.82 -13.56
CA GLU A 96 2.00 -2.51 -14.70
C GLU A 96 3.18 -3.36 -14.22
N ASP A 97 2.97 -4.68 -14.20
CA ASP A 97 3.99 -5.67 -13.93
C ASP A 97 4.90 -5.82 -15.16
N TYR A 98 6.07 -5.17 -15.11
CA TYR A 98 7.08 -5.21 -16.17
C TYR A 98 8.00 -6.44 -16.10
N ARG A 99 7.66 -7.48 -15.31
CA ARG A 99 8.38 -8.75 -15.38
C ARG A 99 8.30 -9.27 -16.81
N GLU A 100 9.44 -9.27 -17.49
CA GLU A 100 9.58 -9.84 -18.83
C GLU A 100 9.08 -11.28 -18.75
N SER A 101 7.99 -11.59 -19.45
CA SER A 101 7.51 -12.96 -19.53
C SER A 101 8.68 -13.78 -20.06
N GLU A 102 9.28 -14.62 -19.22
CA GLU A 102 10.06 -15.74 -19.71
C GLU A 102 9.06 -16.60 -20.50
N ARG A 103 8.90 -16.24 -21.78
CA ARG A 103 8.36 -17.11 -22.80
C ARG A 103 9.32 -18.28 -22.81
N VAL A 104 9.00 -19.26 -21.98
CA VAL A 104 9.56 -20.58 -22.05
C VAL A 104 9.42 -20.97 -23.51
N ASN A 105 10.53 -20.97 -24.22
CA ASN A 105 10.68 -21.69 -25.48
C ASN A 105 10.45 -23.16 -25.16
N ARG A 106 9.18 -23.56 -25.08
CA ARG A 106 8.78 -24.94 -25.31
C ARG A 106 8.85 -25.13 -26.81
N VAL A 107 10.03 -25.59 -27.24
CA VAL A 107 10.18 -26.40 -28.45
C VAL A 107 9.34 -27.66 -28.32
#